data_AF-K4I0E1-F1
#
_entry.id   AF-K4I0E1-F1
#
_cell.length_a   1.000
_cell.length_b   1.000
_cell.length_c   1.000
_cell.angle_alpha   90.00
_cell.angle_beta   90.00
_cell.angle_gamma   90.00
#
_symmetry.space_group_name_H-M   'P 1'
#
loop_
_entity.id
_entity.type
_entity.pdbx_description
1 polymer ?
#
loop_
_entity_poly.entity_id
_entity_poly.type
_entity_poly.pdbx_seq_one_letter_code
_entity_poly.pdbx_strand_id
1 'polypeptide(L)'
;MAVSDTYVRARIDNATKERATAALGAMGLSISDAIRLLMLRIADERRLPFEVKVPNAATREAMAELAAGKGTKFASVEALMADLHADD
;
A
#
# COMPACT_ATOMS: atom_id res chain seq x y z
N MET A 1 -22.65 -4.01 14.78
CA MET A 1 -22.51 -2.81 13.92
C MET A 1 -23.29 -3.07 12.65
N ALA A 2 -24.17 -2.15 12.22
CA ALA A 2 -24.89 -2.31 10.96
C ALA A 2 -23.87 -2.40 9.81
N VAL A 3 -23.94 -3.45 9.01
CA VAL A 3 -23.16 -3.57 7.77
C VAL A 3 -23.81 -2.62 6.79
N SER A 4 -23.30 -1.39 6.70
CA SER A 4 -23.66 -0.48 5.63
C SER A 4 -22.96 -0.97 4.36
N ASP A 5 -23.74 -1.43 3.39
CA ASP A 5 -23.22 -1.72 2.05
C ASP A 5 -22.67 -0.43 1.46
N THR A 6 -21.36 -0.40 1.24
CA THR A 6 -20.64 0.71 0.61
C THR A 6 -20.18 0.30 -0.78
N TYR A 7 -20.03 1.27 -1.67
CA TYR A 7 -19.60 1.03 -3.05
C TYR A 7 -18.19 1.56 -3.27
N VAL A 8 -17.41 0.83 -4.07
CA VAL A 8 -16.12 1.29 -4.60
C VAL A 8 -16.35 1.75 -6.04
N ARG A 9 -15.97 2.99 -6.36
CA ARG A 9 -16.02 3.55 -7.73
C ARG A 9 -14.65 4.09 -8.09
N ALA A 10 -14.11 3.63 -9.21
CA ALA A 10 -12.87 4.14 -9.79
C ALA A 10 -13.08 4.46 -11.26
N ARG A 11 -12.51 5.57 -11.73
CA ARG A 11 -12.51 5.93 -13.14
C ARG A 11 -11.34 5.23 -13.83
N ILE A 12 -11.64 4.54 -14.92
CA ILE A 12 -10.67 3.90 -15.82
C ILE A 12 -11.09 4.19 -17.26
N ASP A 13 -10.17 4.10 -18.21
CA ASP A 13 -10.50 4.19 -19.63
C ASP A 13 -11.27 2.94 -20.11
N ASN A 14 -12.01 3.10 -21.21
CA ASN A 14 -12.86 2.04 -21.75
C ASN A 14 -12.06 0.81 -22.19
N ALA A 15 -10.89 1.00 -22.81
CA ALA A 15 -10.07 -0.12 -23.30
C ALA A 15 -9.57 -0.99 -22.16
N THR A 16 -9.14 -0.38 -21.05
CA THR A 16 -8.76 -1.09 -19.82
C THR A 16 -9.95 -1.86 -19.25
N LYS A 17 -11.14 -1.24 -19.18
CA LYS A 17 -12.36 -1.87 -18.66
C LYS A 17 -12.74 -3.11 -19.48
N GLU A 18 -12.74 -3.01 -20.79
CA GLU A 18 -13.12 -4.10 -21.70
C GLU A 18 -12.16 -5.28 -21.58
N ARG A 19 -10.86 -5.02 -21.63
CA ARG A 19 -9.82 -6.05 -21.46
C ARG A 19 -9.92 -6.76 -20.11
N ALA A 20 -10.10 -6.00 -19.02
CA ALA A 20 -10.25 -6.57 -17.69
C ALA A 20 -11.52 -7.41 -17.57
N THR A 21 -12.62 -6.96 -18.17
CA THR A 21 -13.90 -7.70 -18.18
C THR A 21 -13.74 -9.05 -18.88
N ALA A 22 -13.11 -9.07 -20.06
CA ALA A 22 -12.89 -10.31 -20.80
C ALA A 22 -11.98 -11.29 -20.05
N ALA A 23 -10.88 -10.80 -19.48
CA ALA A 23 -9.93 -11.62 -18.73
C ALA A 23 -10.55 -12.22 -17.46
N LEU A 24 -11.26 -11.41 -16.67
CA LEU A 24 -11.93 -11.88 -15.46
C LEU A 24 -13.09 -12.82 -15.80
N GLY A 25 -13.85 -12.53 -16.86
CA GLY A 25 -14.92 -13.41 -17.35
C GLY A 25 -14.40 -14.80 -17.73
N ALA A 26 -13.24 -14.89 -18.38
CA ALA A 26 -12.58 -16.16 -18.68
C ALA A 26 -12.15 -16.94 -17.41
N MET A 27 -11.95 -16.24 -16.30
CA MET A 27 -11.67 -16.83 -14.98
C MET A 27 -12.95 -17.14 -14.16
N GLY A 28 -14.14 -16.83 -14.69
CA GLY A 28 -15.41 -16.99 -13.96
C GLY A 28 -15.64 -15.93 -12.88
N LEU A 29 -14.98 -14.77 -12.97
CA LEU A 29 -15.07 -13.69 -11.99
C LEU A 29 -15.70 -12.44 -12.61
N SER A 30 -16.50 -11.72 -11.81
CA SER A 30 -16.89 -10.36 -12.16
C SER A 30 -15.82 -9.35 -11.74
N ILE A 31 -15.89 -8.12 -12.29
CA ILE A 31 -15.06 -7.00 -11.81
C ILE A 31 -15.25 -6.78 -10.30
N SER A 32 -16.50 -6.87 -9.83
CA SER A 32 -16.81 -6.68 -8.42
C SER A 32 -16.19 -7.75 -7.54
N ASP A 33 -16.11 -9.00 -8.00
CA ASP A 33 -15.41 -10.07 -7.26
C ASP A 33 -13.91 -9.77 -7.14
N ALA A 34 -13.28 -9.38 -8.24
CA ALA A 34 -11.86 -9.03 -8.25
C ALA A 34 -11.55 -7.84 -7.31
N ILE A 35 -12.39 -6.78 -7.33
CA ILE A 35 -12.23 -5.63 -6.44
C ILE A 35 -12.39 -6.04 -4.97
N ARG A 36 -13.40 -6.86 -4.64
CA ARG A 36 -13.60 -7.35 -3.27
C ARG A 36 -12.39 -8.15 -2.77
N LEU A 37 -11.90 -9.09 -3.57
CA LEU A 37 -10.73 -9.91 -3.23
C LEU A 37 -9.48 -9.05 -3.04
N LEU A 38 -9.28 -8.04 -3.90
CA LEU A 38 -8.18 -7.09 -3.76
C LEU A 38 -8.25 -6.32 -2.43
N MET A 39 -9.43 -5.80 -2.07
CA MET A 39 -9.61 -5.03 -0.83
C MET A 39 -9.38 -5.91 0.40
N LEU A 40 -9.89 -7.15 0.41
CA LEU A 40 -9.64 -8.12 1.48
C LEU A 40 -8.15 -8.39 1.66
N ARG A 41 -7.44 -8.69 0.55
CA ARG A 41 -6.01 -8.96 0.58
C ARG A 41 -5.20 -7.78 1.11
N ILE A 42 -5.55 -6.55 0.72
CA ILE A 42 -4.89 -5.34 1.22
C ILE A 42 -5.13 -5.16 2.72
N ALA A 43 -6.36 -5.38 3.19
CA ALA A 43 -6.71 -5.25 4.61
C ALA A 43 -5.93 -6.26 5.48
N ASP A 44 -5.86 -7.51 5.04
CA ASP A 44 -5.25 -8.59 5.81
C ASP A 44 -3.71 -8.57 5.72
N GLU A 45 -3.16 -8.39 4.52
CA GLU A 45 -1.72 -8.53 4.28
C GLU A 45 -0.96 -7.21 4.30
N ARG A 46 -1.67 -6.07 4.42
CA ARG A 46 -1.10 -4.72 4.42
C ARG A 46 -0.15 -4.44 3.24
N ARG A 47 -0.42 -5.08 2.10
CA ARG A 47 0.35 -4.94 0.85
C ARG A 47 -0.52 -5.13 -0.37
N LEU A 48 -0.06 -4.61 -1.50
CA LEU A 48 -0.68 -4.89 -2.79
C LEU A 48 -0.24 -6.27 -3.30
N PRO A 49 -1.09 -6.95 -4.10
CA PRO A 49 -0.75 -8.26 -4.67
C PRO A 49 0.24 -8.17 -5.85
N PHE A 50 0.75 -6.97 -6.12
CA PHE A 50 1.82 -6.70 -7.07
C PHE A 50 2.87 -5.79 -6.41
N GLU A 51 4.08 -5.83 -6.96
CA GLU A 51 5.19 -5.05 -6.44
C GLU A 51 4.97 -3.55 -6.66
N VAL A 52 5.00 -2.77 -5.59
CA VAL A 52 5.00 -1.30 -5.66
C VAL A 52 6.44 -0.83 -5.61
N LYS A 53 7.00 -0.51 -6.78
CA LYS A 53 8.42 -0.16 -6.91
C LYS A 53 8.78 1.24 -6.41
N VAL A 54 7.80 2.11 -6.21
CA VAL A 54 8.03 3.51 -5.83
C VAL A 54 7.63 3.72 -4.37
N PRO A 55 8.57 4.11 -3.48
CA PRO A 55 8.25 4.46 -2.11
C PRO A 55 7.22 5.60 -2.05
N ASN A 56 6.40 5.62 -1.00
CA ASN A 56 5.44 6.70 -0.80
C ASN A 56 6.15 8.04 -0.55
N ALA A 57 5.42 9.16 -0.55
CA ALA A 57 6.00 10.49 -0.42
C ALA A 57 6.83 10.65 0.86
N ALA A 58 6.29 10.24 2.01
CA ALA A 58 6.98 10.32 3.30
C ALA A 58 8.28 9.50 3.32
N THR A 59 8.27 8.29 2.77
CA THR A 59 9.48 7.45 2.67
C THR A 59 10.52 8.09 1.76
N ARG A 60 10.10 8.71 0.63
CA ARG A 60 11.04 9.42 -0.25
C ARG A 60 11.66 10.63 0.44
N GLU A 61 10.89 11.38 1.23
CA GLU A 61 11.39 12.51 2.02
C GLU A 61 12.40 12.05 3.06
N ALA A 62 12.07 11.01 3.84
CA ALA A 62 13.00 10.44 4.82
C ALA A 62 14.31 9.94 4.17
N MET A 63 14.23 9.31 3.00
CA MET A 63 15.42 8.89 2.24
C MET A 63 16.26 10.10 1.77
N ALA A 64 15.62 11.19 1.35
CA ALA A 64 16.30 12.41 0.93
C ALA A 64 16.98 13.13 2.11
N GLU A 65 16.34 13.17 3.28
CA GLU A 65 16.94 13.72 4.50
C GLU A 65 18.17 12.95 4.94
N LEU A 66 18.11 11.62 4.91
CA LEU A 66 19.24 10.76 5.20
C LEU A 66 20.39 10.98 4.19
N ALA A 67 20.07 11.05 2.89
CA ALA A 67 21.05 11.32 1.84
C ALA A 67 21.69 12.72 1.97
N ALA A 68 20.94 13.71 2.47
CA ALA A 68 21.44 15.05 2.78
C ALA A 68 22.28 15.10 4.08
N GLY A 69 22.51 13.97 4.74
CA GLY A 69 23.31 13.88 5.96
C GLY A 69 22.60 14.39 7.22
N LYS A 70 21.28 14.57 7.17
CA LYS A 70 20.47 15.01 8.32
C LYS A 70 20.07 13.88 9.27
N GLY A 71 20.49 12.65 8.99
CA GLY A 71 20.25 11.51 9.87
C GLY A 71 21.09 11.57 11.14
N THR A 72 20.48 11.16 12.26
CA THR A 72 21.18 11.06 13.55
C THR A 72 22.14 9.88 13.55
N LYS A 73 23.35 10.09 14.10
CA LYS A 73 24.36 9.05 14.28
C LYS A 73 24.54 8.78 15.77
N PHE A 74 24.68 7.51 16.13
CA PHE A 74 24.93 7.09 17.50
C PHE A 74 26.26 6.35 17.59
N ALA A 75 26.94 6.48 18.72
CA ALA A 75 28.24 5.85 18.95
C ALA A 75 28.13 4.35 19.30
N SER A 76 26.95 3.88 19.72
CA SER A 76 26.69 2.48 20.03
C SER A 76 25.21 2.15 19.85
N VAL A 77 24.89 0.85 19.84
CA VAL A 77 23.50 0.36 19.75
C VAL A 77 22.71 0.74 21.01
N GLU A 78 23.36 0.74 22.17
CA GLU A 78 22.74 1.13 23.44
C GLU A 78 22.31 2.60 23.41
N ALA A 79 23.13 3.49 22.86
CA ALA A 79 22.79 4.90 22.71
C ALA A 79 21.62 5.13 21.74
N LEU A 80 21.55 4.35 20.65
CA LEU A 80 20.41 4.39 19.71
C LEU A 80 19.11 3.95 20.37
N MET A 81 19.12 2.81 21.09
CA MET A 81 17.92 2.28 21.73
C MET A 81 17.42 3.18 22.87
N ALA A 82 18.35 3.81 23.61
CA ALA A 82 17.99 4.77 24.65
C ALA A 82 17.26 6.00 24.08
N ASP A 83 17.66 6.50 22.91
CA ASP A 83 17.00 7.62 22.22
C ASP A 83 15.63 7.20 21.65
N LEU A 84 15.54 6.03 21.02
CA LEU A 84 14.29 5.54 20.40
C LEU A 84 13.16 5.30 21.40
N HIS A 85 13.49 4.89 22.63
CA HIS A 85 12.55 4.62 23.71
C HIS A 85 12.38 5.79 24.69
N ALA A 86 12.97 6.97 24.40
CA ALA A 86 12.90 8.11 25.32
C ALA A 86 11.48 8.67 25.51
N ASP A 87 10.57 8.40 24.56
CA ASP A 87 9.17 8.89 24.53
C ASP A 87 8.11 7.78 24.76
N ASP A 88 8.51 6.53 25.06
CA ASP A 88 7.61 5.45 25.50
C ASP A 88 7.29 5.55 27.01
#